data_AF-A0A6N7CD96-F1
#
_entry.id   AF-A0A6N7CD96-F1
#
_cell.length_a   1.000
_cell.length_b   1.000
_cell.length_c   1.000
_cell.angle_alpha   90.00
_cell.angle_beta   90.00
_cell.angle_gamma   90.00
#
_symmetry.space_group_name_H-M   'P 1'
#
loop_
_entity.id
_entity.type
_entity.pdbx_description
1 polymer ?
#
loop_
_entity_poly.entity_id
_entity_poly.type
_entity_poly.pdbx_seq_one_letter_code
_entity_poly.pdbx_strand_id
1 'polypeptide(L)'
;MIPTVAQQIGAVRTTIAKTVLPALDPNDSFAAEQAGLVLACLDWVLDVHQFEYPYERAEHTENRNTLSALADMDPQIADQVQELLIETASSPSDLVHMREQVRRLKEAVARSYQVLAAAGSPLTAAARRTLADAAARQVARELAWCRMTGFPRGEVPNISEVVAT
;
A
#
# COMPACT_ATOMS: atom_id res chain seq x y z
N MET A 1 27.72 -4.79 -14.70
CA MET A 1 26.71 -4.53 -13.65
C MET A 1 25.49 -3.97 -14.34
N ILE A 2 24.31 -4.58 -14.15
CA ILE A 2 23.05 -4.07 -14.72
C ILE A 2 22.52 -3.00 -13.76
N PRO A 3 22.21 -1.78 -14.22
CA PRO A 3 21.71 -0.73 -13.34
C PRO A 3 20.34 -1.09 -12.79
N THR A 4 20.11 -0.81 -11.50
CA THR A 4 18.80 -1.02 -10.85
C THR A 4 17.75 -0.07 -11.43
N VAL A 5 16.47 -0.40 -11.25
CA VAL A 5 15.36 0.48 -11.69
C VAL A 5 15.49 1.88 -11.06
N ALA A 6 15.80 1.96 -9.76
CA ALA A 6 16.04 3.24 -9.09
C ALA A 6 17.18 4.05 -9.73
N GLN A 7 18.29 3.39 -10.14
CA GLN A 7 19.39 4.04 -10.84
C GLN A 7 18.96 4.54 -12.22
N GLN A 8 18.17 3.76 -12.97
CA GLN A 8 17.65 4.15 -14.27
C GLN A 8 16.71 5.36 -14.17
N ILE A 9 15.76 5.33 -13.23
CA ILE A 9 14.83 6.44 -12.95
C ILE A 9 15.60 7.70 -12.52
N GLY A 10 16.58 7.55 -11.62
CA GLY A 10 17.44 8.65 -11.18
C GLY A 10 18.24 9.29 -12.33
N ALA A 11 18.71 8.50 -13.29
CA ALA A 11 19.40 9.00 -14.48
C ALA A 11 18.44 9.79 -15.40
N VAL A 12 17.23 9.29 -15.63
CA VAL A 12 16.19 10.00 -16.41
C VAL A 12 15.84 11.32 -15.74
N ARG A 13 15.55 11.29 -14.43
CA ARG A 13 15.25 12.49 -13.63
C ARG A 13 16.36 13.53 -13.73
N THR A 14 17.62 13.10 -13.60
CA THR A 14 18.79 13.97 -13.73
C THR A 14 18.90 14.59 -15.12
N THR A 15 18.62 13.82 -16.17
CA THR A 15 18.66 14.28 -17.56
C THR A 15 17.58 15.32 -17.82
N ILE A 16 16.36 15.10 -17.33
CA ILE A 16 15.26 16.05 -17.49
C ILE A 16 15.60 17.36 -16.76
N ALA A 17 16.05 17.28 -15.50
CA ALA A 17 16.32 18.46 -14.70
C ALA A 17 17.52 19.28 -15.19
N LYS A 18 18.59 18.63 -15.66
CA LYS A 18 19.86 19.30 -16.01
C LYS A 18 20.04 19.60 -17.49
N THR A 19 19.31 18.89 -18.37
CA THR A 19 19.51 19.01 -19.82
C THR A 19 18.23 19.41 -20.53
N VAL A 20 17.11 18.72 -20.29
CA VAL A 20 15.87 18.97 -21.03
C VAL A 20 15.22 20.27 -20.60
N LEU A 21 14.92 20.42 -19.32
CA LEU A 21 14.22 21.59 -18.78
C LEU A 21 14.95 22.92 -19.09
N PRO A 22 16.30 23.02 -18.93
CA PRO A 22 17.03 24.24 -19.30
C PRO A 22 17.11 24.52 -20.81
N ALA A 23 16.86 23.51 -21.65
CA ALA A 23 16.91 23.64 -23.10
C ALA A 23 15.53 23.96 -23.73
N LEU A 24 14.45 23.96 -22.94
CA LEU A 24 13.13 24.37 -23.42
C LEU A 24 13.10 25.88 -23.72
N ASP A 25 12.28 26.29 -24.69
CA ASP A 25 12.02 27.70 -24.96
C ASP A 25 11.39 28.34 -23.70
N PRO A 26 12.00 29.41 -23.14
CA PRO A 26 11.44 30.10 -21.98
C PRO A 26 10.02 30.66 -22.20
N ASN A 27 9.61 30.84 -23.45
CA ASN A 27 8.26 31.32 -23.80
C ASN A 27 7.23 30.19 -23.90
N ASP A 28 7.64 28.92 -23.90
CA ASP A 28 6.74 27.76 -23.88
C ASP A 28 6.53 27.30 -22.43
N SER A 29 5.68 28.04 -21.71
CA SER A 29 5.34 27.74 -20.31
C SER A 29 4.70 26.36 -20.16
N PHE A 30 3.96 25.90 -21.17
CA PHE A 30 3.31 24.60 -21.13
C PHE A 30 4.33 23.46 -21.13
N ALA A 31 5.35 23.51 -22.01
CA ALA A 31 6.40 22.50 -22.03
C ALA A 31 7.19 22.44 -20.72
N ALA A 32 7.49 23.61 -20.13
CA ALA A 32 8.15 23.70 -18.83
C ALA A 32 7.31 23.08 -17.71
N GLU A 33 6.00 23.34 -17.68
CA GLU A 33 5.06 22.73 -16.74
C GLU A 33 5.00 21.21 -16.90
N GLN A 34 4.90 20.69 -18.13
CA GLN A 34 4.88 19.24 -18.37
C GLN A 34 6.19 18.56 -17.91
N ALA A 35 7.35 19.17 -18.19
CA ALA A 35 8.63 18.67 -17.70
C ALA A 35 8.71 18.69 -16.16
N GLY A 36 8.15 19.72 -15.52
CA GLY A 36 7.99 19.80 -14.08
C GLY A 36 7.11 18.68 -13.50
N LEU A 37 5.98 18.37 -14.14
CA LEU A 37 5.10 17.26 -13.75
C LEU A 37 5.82 15.91 -13.87
N VAL A 38 6.58 15.69 -14.94
CA VAL A 38 7.38 14.47 -15.09
C VAL A 38 8.42 14.35 -13.98
N LEU A 39 9.12 15.43 -13.63
CA LEU A 39 10.07 15.44 -12.51
C LEU A 39 9.39 15.09 -11.18
N ALA A 40 8.22 15.69 -10.91
CA ALA A 40 7.45 15.40 -9.69
C ALA A 40 7.03 13.92 -9.63
N CYS A 41 6.59 13.34 -10.74
CA CYS A 41 6.26 11.91 -10.82
C CYS A 41 7.48 11.02 -10.57
N LEU A 42 8.64 11.35 -11.15
CA LEU A 42 9.87 10.58 -10.94
C LEU A 42 10.35 10.66 -9.49
N ASP A 43 10.25 11.83 -8.87
CA ASP A 43 10.57 12.04 -7.46
C ASP A 43 9.67 11.21 -6.54
N TRP A 44 8.35 11.19 -6.83
CA TRP A 44 7.41 10.34 -6.10
C TRP A 44 7.74 8.85 -6.24
N VAL A 45 8.00 8.37 -7.46
CA VAL A 45 8.35 6.95 -7.68
C VAL A 45 9.63 6.58 -6.94
N LEU A 46 10.65 7.45 -6.95
CA LEU A 46 11.89 7.22 -6.20
C LEU A 46 11.67 7.20 -4.68
N ASP A 47 10.73 7.99 -4.17
CA ASP A 47 10.38 8.03 -2.75
C ASP A 47 9.80 6.69 -2.27
N VAL A 48 8.89 6.10 -3.06
CA VAL A 48 8.12 4.93 -2.62
C VAL A 48 8.66 3.58 -3.12
N HIS A 49 9.43 3.54 -4.21
CA HIS A 49 9.83 2.27 -4.86
C HIS A 49 10.58 1.31 -3.93
N GLN A 50 11.49 1.82 -3.10
CA GLN A 50 12.22 0.98 -2.13
C GLN A 50 11.32 0.35 -1.05
N PHE A 51 10.10 0.89 -0.88
CA PHE A 51 9.14 0.48 0.13
C PHE A 51 8.01 -0.40 -0.41
N GLU A 52 7.99 -0.76 -1.70
CA GLU A 52 6.95 -1.64 -2.26
C GLU A 52 6.85 -2.96 -1.51
N TYR A 53 7.98 -3.63 -1.26
CA TYR A 53 7.96 -4.90 -0.54
C TYR A 53 7.63 -4.73 0.96
N PRO A 54 8.26 -3.80 1.71
CA PRO A 54 7.83 -3.48 3.07
C PRO A 54 6.34 -3.16 3.21
N TYR A 55 5.77 -2.41 2.26
CA TYR A 55 4.35 -2.08 2.21
C TYR A 55 3.49 -3.34 2.13
N GLU A 56 3.73 -4.17 1.12
CA GLU A 56 2.94 -5.39 0.92
C GLU A 56 3.12 -6.39 2.07
N ARG A 57 4.30 -6.41 2.72
CA ARG A 57 4.52 -7.21 3.92
C ARG A 57 3.71 -6.70 5.12
N ALA A 58 3.58 -5.38 5.29
CA ALA A 58 2.72 -4.79 6.31
C ALA A 58 1.24 -5.10 6.02
N GLU A 59 0.81 -4.92 4.77
CA GLU A 59 -0.53 -5.31 4.29
C GLU A 59 -0.85 -6.78 4.59
N HIS A 60 0.09 -7.67 4.29
CA HIS A 60 -0.04 -9.10 4.53
C HIS A 60 -0.26 -9.38 6.02
N THR A 61 0.63 -8.88 6.87
CA THR A 61 0.57 -9.08 8.33
C THR A 61 -0.76 -8.56 8.89
N GLU A 62 -1.18 -7.37 8.50
CA GLU A 62 -2.41 -6.77 9.02
C GLU A 62 -3.67 -7.47 8.55
N ASN A 63 -3.77 -7.85 7.28
CA ASN A 63 -4.93 -8.57 6.79
C ASN A 63 -5.02 -9.97 7.42
N ARG A 64 -3.88 -10.62 7.65
CA ARG A 64 -3.83 -11.89 8.37
C ARG A 64 -4.28 -11.75 9.82
N ASN A 65 -3.81 -10.73 10.53
CA ASN A 65 -4.22 -10.45 11.92
C ASN A 65 -5.72 -10.12 12.00
N THR A 66 -6.21 -9.32 11.07
CA THR A 66 -7.63 -8.96 10.96
C THR A 66 -8.47 -10.20 10.71
N LEU A 67 -8.06 -11.07 9.78
CA LEU A 67 -8.75 -12.32 9.47
C LEU A 67 -8.80 -13.26 10.68
N SER A 68 -7.68 -13.40 11.40
CA SER A 68 -7.61 -14.18 12.64
C SER A 68 -8.59 -13.63 13.69
N ALA A 69 -8.60 -12.31 13.90
CA ALA A 69 -9.49 -11.69 14.86
C ALA A 69 -10.98 -11.86 14.50
N LEU A 70 -11.33 -11.89 13.22
CA LEU A 70 -12.70 -12.20 12.77
C LEU A 70 -13.03 -13.69 12.95
N ALA A 71 -12.08 -14.58 12.67
CA ALA A 71 -12.24 -16.02 12.89
C ALA A 71 -12.46 -16.38 14.35
N ASP A 72 -11.78 -15.70 15.29
CA ASP A 72 -11.95 -15.92 16.73
C ASP A 72 -13.36 -15.56 17.24
N MET A 73 -14.13 -14.79 16.47
CA MET A 73 -15.50 -14.40 16.84
C MET A 73 -16.54 -15.48 16.51
N ASP A 74 -16.29 -16.30 15.48
CA ASP A 74 -17.26 -17.27 14.97
C ASP A 74 -16.56 -18.56 14.48
N PRO A 75 -16.85 -19.73 15.09
CA PRO A 75 -16.23 -21.00 14.70
C PRO A 75 -16.43 -21.40 13.24
N GLN A 76 -17.57 -21.04 12.62
CA GLN A 76 -17.81 -21.36 11.21
C GLN A 76 -16.89 -20.57 10.30
N ILE A 77 -16.56 -19.33 10.67
CA ILE A 77 -15.57 -18.53 9.95
C ILE A 77 -14.18 -19.12 10.17
N ALA A 78 -13.84 -19.51 11.40
CA ALA A 78 -12.57 -20.15 11.70
C ALA A 78 -12.31 -21.36 10.81
N ASP A 79 -13.29 -22.27 10.69
CA ASP A 79 -13.20 -23.45 9.83
C ASP A 79 -12.99 -23.09 8.35
N GLN A 80 -13.66 -22.04 7.85
CA GLN A 80 -13.56 -21.60 6.45
C GLN A 80 -12.21 -20.99 6.09
N VAL A 81 -11.53 -20.34 7.04
CA VAL A 81 -10.31 -19.56 6.76
C VAL A 81 -9.04 -20.21 7.29
N GLN A 82 -9.16 -21.31 8.03
CA GLN A 82 -8.04 -22.01 8.67
C GLN A 82 -6.93 -22.36 7.68
N GLU A 83 -7.27 -22.95 6.54
CA GLU A 83 -6.29 -23.35 5.52
C GLU A 83 -5.52 -22.13 4.99
N LEU A 84 -6.22 -21.02 4.71
CA LEU A 84 -5.59 -19.78 4.26
C LEU A 84 -4.66 -19.19 5.34
N LEU A 85 -5.05 -19.21 6.61
CA LEU A 85 -4.22 -18.73 7.72
C LEU A 85 -2.96 -19.58 7.92
N ILE A 86 -3.02 -20.89 7.63
CA ILE A 86 -1.86 -21.79 7.65
C ILE A 86 -0.96 -21.49 6.46
N GLU A 87 -1.51 -21.41 5.25
CA GLU A 87 -0.76 -21.13 4.02
C GLU A 87 -0.02 -19.79 4.08
N THR A 88 -0.67 -18.77 4.65
CA THR A 88 -0.13 -17.40 4.78
C THR A 88 0.64 -17.19 6.10
N ALA A 89 0.98 -18.24 6.83
CA ALA A 89 1.77 -18.10 8.06
C ALA A 89 3.17 -17.53 7.81
N SER A 90 3.73 -17.78 6.63
CA SER A 90 5.01 -17.24 6.18
C SER A 90 4.84 -16.30 5.00
N SER A 91 5.39 -15.08 5.11
CA SER A 91 5.39 -14.11 4.04
C SER A 91 6.32 -14.53 2.87
N PRO A 92 5.87 -14.48 1.61
CA PRO A 92 6.68 -14.76 0.43
C PRO A 92 7.82 -13.75 0.26
N SER A 93 8.97 -14.19 -0.26
CA SER A 93 10.12 -13.30 -0.49
C SER A 93 10.01 -12.43 -1.75
N ASP A 94 9.07 -12.74 -2.65
CA ASP A 94 8.87 -12.00 -3.89
C ASP A 94 7.55 -11.22 -3.89
N LEU A 95 7.57 -10.08 -4.57
CA LEU A 95 6.46 -9.13 -4.56
C LEU A 95 5.20 -9.66 -5.25
N VAL A 96 5.34 -10.53 -6.26
CA VAL A 96 4.21 -11.06 -7.04
C VAL A 96 3.39 -12.00 -6.17
N HIS A 97 4.04 -12.97 -5.52
CA HIS A 97 3.35 -13.89 -4.61
C HIS A 97 2.85 -13.18 -3.35
N MET A 98 3.60 -12.19 -2.83
CA MET A 98 3.13 -11.36 -1.71
C MET A 98 1.80 -10.66 -2.05
N ARG A 99 1.73 -9.97 -3.20
CA ARG A 99 0.51 -9.28 -3.65
C ARG A 99 -0.66 -10.23 -3.82
N GLU A 100 -0.40 -11.41 -4.36
CA GLU A 100 -1.43 -12.45 -4.51
C GLU A 100 -1.96 -12.95 -3.16
N GLN A 101 -1.09 -13.17 -2.17
CA GLN A 101 -1.53 -13.53 -0.82
C GLN A 101 -2.31 -12.40 -0.14
N VAL A 102 -1.85 -11.14 -0.26
CA VAL A 102 -2.57 -9.95 0.25
C VAL A 102 -3.97 -9.89 -0.34
N ARG A 103 -4.12 -10.09 -1.65
CA ARG A 103 -5.43 -10.11 -2.34
C ARG A 103 -6.35 -11.18 -1.74
N ARG A 104 -5.86 -12.42 -1.60
CA ARG A 104 -6.65 -13.53 -1.04
C ARG A 104 -7.06 -13.28 0.41
N LEU A 105 -6.16 -12.70 1.22
CA LEU A 105 -6.47 -12.31 2.59
C LEU A 105 -7.54 -11.20 2.65
N LYS A 106 -7.43 -10.15 1.84
CA LYS A 106 -8.43 -9.07 1.75
C LYS A 106 -9.81 -9.61 1.38
N GLU A 107 -9.87 -10.51 0.40
CA GLU A 107 -11.10 -11.16 0.00
C GLU A 107 -11.71 -12.02 1.11
N ALA A 108 -10.88 -12.75 1.86
CA ALA A 108 -11.34 -13.52 3.01
C ALA A 108 -11.85 -12.61 4.14
N VAL A 109 -11.13 -11.54 4.49
CA VAL A 109 -11.57 -10.53 5.47
C VAL A 109 -12.93 -9.94 5.08
N ALA A 110 -13.10 -9.57 3.81
CA ALA A 110 -14.37 -9.01 3.32
C ALA A 110 -15.54 -10.01 3.46
N ARG A 111 -15.33 -11.28 3.10
CA ARG A 111 -16.35 -12.33 3.26
C ARG A 111 -16.67 -12.61 4.73
N SER A 112 -15.66 -12.77 5.57
CA SER A 112 -15.84 -12.98 7.02
C SER A 112 -16.60 -11.82 7.67
N TYR A 113 -16.26 -10.58 7.31
CA TYR A 113 -16.98 -9.41 7.80
C TYR A 113 -18.43 -9.39 7.34
N GLN A 114 -18.74 -9.73 6.09
CA GLN A 114 -20.12 -9.80 5.59
C GLN A 114 -20.98 -10.78 6.39
N VAL A 115 -20.43 -11.94 6.77
CA VAL A 115 -21.11 -12.92 7.63
C VAL A 115 -21.37 -12.32 9.02
N LEU A 116 -20.33 -11.76 9.65
CA LEU A 116 -20.43 -11.22 11.02
C LEU A 116 -21.31 -9.97 11.12
N ALA A 117 -21.37 -9.16 10.06
CA ALA A 117 -22.14 -7.92 9.98
C ALA A 117 -23.54 -8.13 9.38
N ALA A 118 -23.95 -9.38 9.15
CA ALA A 118 -25.31 -9.70 8.73
C ALA A 118 -26.34 -9.16 9.74
N ALA A 119 -27.49 -8.70 9.23
CA ALA A 119 -28.52 -8.08 10.05
C ALA A 119 -28.97 -9.01 11.19
N GLY A 120 -28.97 -8.50 12.42
CA GLY A 120 -29.34 -9.25 13.62
C GLY A 120 -28.20 -10.01 14.29
N SER A 121 -26.97 -10.00 13.74
CA SER A 121 -25.81 -10.61 14.38
C SER A 121 -25.37 -9.81 15.62
N PRO A 122 -25.23 -10.46 16.80
CA PRO A 122 -24.70 -9.80 17.99
C PRO A 122 -23.21 -9.42 17.83
N LEU A 123 -22.52 -10.00 16.85
CA LEU A 123 -21.09 -9.77 16.58
C LEU A 123 -20.83 -8.55 15.70
N THR A 124 -21.87 -7.95 15.11
CA THR A 124 -21.76 -6.83 14.16
C THR A 124 -20.89 -5.67 14.68
N ALA A 125 -21.10 -5.27 15.93
CA ALA A 125 -20.37 -4.14 16.51
C ALA A 125 -18.88 -4.45 16.73
N ALA A 126 -18.55 -5.68 17.13
CA ALA A 126 -17.18 -6.14 17.30
C ALA A 126 -16.47 -6.25 15.96
N ALA A 127 -17.09 -6.91 14.98
CA ALA A 127 -16.56 -7.06 13.62
C ALA A 127 -16.31 -5.69 12.94
N ARG A 128 -17.23 -4.73 13.13
CA ARG A 128 -17.06 -3.37 12.61
C ARG A 128 -15.87 -2.65 13.23
N ARG A 129 -15.65 -2.82 14.54
CA ARG A 129 -14.50 -2.22 15.24
C ARG A 129 -13.19 -2.79 14.70
N THR A 130 -13.09 -4.11 14.59
CA THR A 130 -11.91 -4.79 14.04
C THR A 130 -11.58 -4.31 12.63
N LEU A 131 -12.59 -4.17 11.76
CA LEU A 131 -12.37 -3.67 10.41
C LEU A 131 -12.04 -2.17 10.37
N ALA A 132 -12.65 -1.36 11.25
CA ALA A 132 -12.35 0.07 11.34
C ALA A 132 -10.91 0.32 11.79
N ASP A 133 -10.41 -0.45 12.77
CA ASP A 133 -9.02 -0.34 13.24
C ASP A 133 -8.03 -0.73 12.14
N ALA A 134 -8.34 -1.79 11.36
CA ALA A 134 -7.55 -2.17 10.18
C ALA A 134 -7.58 -1.09 9.09
N ALA A 135 -8.75 -0.52 8.80
CA ALA A 135 -8.90 0.54 7.82
C ALA A 135 -8.15 1.82 8.21
N ALA A 136 -8.09 2.16 9.50
CA ALA A 136 -7.32 3.31 9.97
C ALA A 136 -5.82 3.18 9.66
N ARG A 137 -5.26 1.97 9.87
CA ARG A 137 -3.85 1.69 9.52
C ARG A 137 -3.61 1.67 8.02
N GLN A 138 -4.54 1.10 7.25
CA GLN A 138 -4.52 1.18 5.77
C GLN A 138 -4.44 2.63 5.30
N VAL A 139 -5.33 3.48 5.82
CA VAL A 139 -5.38 4.89 5.45
C VAL A 139 -4.05 5.57 5.77
N ALA A 140 -3.47 5.34 6.95
CA ALA A 140 -2.16 5.92 7.30
C ALA A 140 -1.07 5.54 6.28
N ARG A 141 -1.04 4.28 5.83
CA ARG A 141 -0.10 3.82 4.79
C ARG A 141 -0.36 4.43 3.42
N GLU A 142 -1.61 4.47 2.97
CA GLU A 142 -1.98 5.05 1.66
C GLU A 142 -1.65 6.54 1.60
N LEU A 143 -1.91 7.28 2.68
CA LEU A 143 -1.56 8.70 2.77
C LEU A 143 -0.03 8.88 2.70
N ALA A 144 0.74 8.08 3.46
CA ALA A 144 2.20 8.13 3.41
C ALA A 144 2.75 7.77 2.02
N TRP A 145 2.13 6.82 1.33
CA TRP A 145 2.46 6.45 -0.06
C TRP A 145 2.22 7.60 -1.04
N CYS A 146 1.21 8.43 -0.78
CA CYS A 146 0.82 9.55 -1.65
C CYS A 146 1.40 10.90 -1.19
N ARG A 147 2.26 10.95 -0.17
CA ARG A 147 2.70 12.20 0.48
C ARG A 147 3.31 13.23 -0.48
N MET A 148 3.99 12.78 -1.54
CA MET A 148 4.63 13.66 -2.53
C MET A 148 3.66 14.20 -3.61
N THR A 149 2.42 13.71 -3.65
CA THR A 149 1.42 14.12 -4.66
C THR A 149 0.73 15.45 -4.32
N GLY A 150 0.95 15.98 -3.12
CA GLY A 150 0.22 17.15 -2.60
C GLY A 150 -1.17 16.83 -2.02
N PHE A 151 -1.53 15.54 -1.95
CA PHE A 151 -2.74 15.05 -1.29
C PHE A 151 -2.41 13.87 -0.35
N PRO A 152 -2.87 13.89 0.91
CA PRO A 152 -3.72 14.89 1.58
C PRO A 152 -2.95 16.17 1.97
N ARG A 153 -3.68 17.26 2.26
CA ARG A 153 -3.08 18.48 2.81
C ARG A 153 -2.64 18.25 4.26
N GLY A 154 -1.40 18.60 4.59
CA GLY A 154 -0.86 18.52 5.95
C GLY A 154 0.51 17.83 5.99
N GLU A 155 1.05 17.70 7.20
CA GLU A 155 2.24 16.88 7.42
C GLU A 155 1.85 15.41 7.39
N VAL A 156 2.39 14.67 6.43
CA VAL A 156 2.21 13.23 6.28
C VAL A 156 3.56 12.56 6.54
N PRO A 157 3.62 11.54 7.43
CA PRO A 157 4.86 10.86 7.75
C PRO A 157 5.48 10.20 6.52
N ASN A 158 6.79 9.93 6.58
CA ASN A 158 7.42 9.12 5.55
C ASN A 158 6.89 7.68 5.59
N ILE A 159 6.80 7.02 4.44
CA ILE A 159 6.32 5.64 4.35
C ILE A 159 7.14 4.67 5.24
N SER A 160 8.44 4.92 5.44
CA SER A 160 9.29 4.13 6.35
C SER A 160 8.80 4.13 7.80
N GLU A 161 8.14 5.19 8.26
CA GLU A 161 7.65 5.33 9.63
C GLU A 161 6.39 4.49 9.87
N VAL A 162 5.59 4.25 8.82
CA VAL A 162 4.31 3.54 8.92
C VAL A 162 4.38 2.07 8.48
N VAL A 163 5.43 1.66 7.77
CA VAL A 163 5.67 0.24 7.41
C VAL A 163 6.63 -0.48 8.38
N ALA A 164 7.20 0.24 9.35
CA ALA A 164 8.08 -0.29 10.38
C ALA A 164 7.33 -0.80 11.63
N THR A 165 6.07 -0.41 11.79
CA THR A 165 5.12 -0.87 12.82
C THR A 165 4.40 -2.14 12.41
#